data_AF-A0A2T5IL74-F1
#
_entry.id   AF-A0A2T5IL74-F1
#
_cell.length_a   1.000
_cell.length_b   1.000
_cell.length_c   1.000
_cell.angle_alpha   90.00
_cell.angle_beta   90.00
_cell.angle_gamma   90.00
#
_symmetry.space_group_name_H-M   'P 1'
#
loop_
_entity.id
_entity.type
_entity.pdbx_description
1 polymer ?
#
loop_
_entity_poly.entity_id
_entity_poly.type
_entity_poly.pdbx_seq_one_letter_code
_entity_poly.pdbx_strand_id
1 'polypeptide(L)'
;MTAEVGVLNANGLVLAADSALTMGNSEQMKIFNSGNKIFSLGPSHSIGIMMFGNVQFMGIPWEIIVKGFHQKIGARPLDAVGDYCTEFFNYLESVDEIYSSIYTEVLIIGYAENVCNILENTTYVPSPGAFTLADYQKAVEEKIPALLKESEKMKSITKKAPIKIFSDRYGEKLDEVFKELFDTVFLGLNLYDKFKPDLYKIVRNYVYSDSYYPDTYSGLVIAGFGFDELFPSIYQYDISGVIDKVIKKRLNVRQIVMNDFAEDRCSSAIVPFAQQDMVHTVINGIAPDLEADLGELLRATLEKLISELTEKKLLKESDAPEINKLKATLIESGLNAFDNMKQERHLTPVLMTIDSMPKEELALIAETLVNITSFKGKISFSMETVGGPIDVLLITKGDGPVWVKRKNSFNPDINRLR
;
A
#
# COMPACT_ATOMS: atom_id res chain seq x y z
N MET A 1 1.54 -8.76 -7.52
CA MET A 1 0.59 -7.62 -7.44
C MET A 1 -0.83 -8.18 -7.48
N THR A 2 -1.81 -7.45 -6.96
CA THR A 2 -3.18 -7.91 -6.76
C THR A 2 -4.15 -6.77 -7.09
N ALA A 3 -5.43 -7.07 -7.34
CA ALA A 3 -6.46 -6.06 -7.54
C ALA A 3 -7.60 -6.26 -6.53
N GLU A 4 -7.75 -5.28 -5.65
CA GLU A 4 -8.73 -5.27 -4.57
C GLU A 4 -9.37 -3.88 -4.46
N VAL A 5 -10.69 -3.85 -4.31
CA VAL A 5 -11.46 -2.61 -4.20
C VAL A 5 -12.59 -2.75 -3.20
N GLY A 6 -12.84 -1.68 -2.45
CA GLY A 6 -14.05 -1.49 -1.66
C GLY A 6 -14.92 -0.40 -2.28
N VAL A 7 -16.22 -0.62 -2.41
CA VAL A 7 -17.18 0.39 -2.87
C VAL A 7 -18.29 0.49 -1.83
N LEU A 8 -18.62 1.69 -1.36
CA LEU A 8 -19.65 1.87 -0.34
C LEU A 8 -20.46 3.14 -0.56
N ASN A 9 -21.73 3.08 -0.20
CA ASN A 9 -22.66 4.20 -0.11
C ASN A 9 -23.67 3.95 1.02
N ALA A 10 -24.74 4.75 1.09
CA ALA A 10 -25.78 4.59 2.11
C ALA A 10 -26.55 3.25 2.06
N ASN A 11 -26.63 2.61 0.89
CA ASN A 11 -27.39 1.38 0.68
C ASN A 11 -26.59 0.10 1.04
N GLY A 12 -25.26 0.16 1.01
CA GLY A 12 -24.43 -1.00 1.27
C GLY A 12 -22.95 -0.80 0.98
N LEU A 13 -22.22 -1.89 1.15
CA LEU A 13 -20.78 -1.96 0.95
C LEU A 13 -20.44 -3.23 0.18
N VAL A 14 -19.51 -3.13 -0.76
CA VAL A 14 -19.00 -4.26 -1.54
C VAL A 14 -17.49 -4.32 -1.40
N LEU A 15 -16.98 -5.53 -1.16
CA LEU A 15 -15.57 -5.86 -1.30
C LEU A 15 -15.40 -6.77 -2.51
N ALA A 16 -14.46 -6.44 -3.40
CA ALA A 16 -14.12 -7.27 -4.55
C ALA A 16 -12.60 -7.47 -4.66
N ALA A 17 -12.20 -8.70 -5.02
CA ALA A 17 -10.80 -9.09 -5.10
C ALA A 17 -10.55 -10.15 -6.17
N ASP A 18 -9.40 -10.07 -6.84
CA ASP A 18 -8.91 -11.14 -7.70
C ASP A 18 -8.36 -12.33 -6.89
N SER A 19 -8.12 -13.46 -7.55
CA SER A 19 -7.70 -14.71 -6.90
C SER A 19 -6.22 -15.03 -7.08
N ALA A 20 -5.44 -14.17 -7.74
CA ALA A 20 -4.03 -14.42 -7.97
C ALA A 20 -3.21 -14.26 -6.68
N LEU A 21 -2.41 -15.29 -6.38
CA LEU A 21 -1.34 -15.28 -5.41
C LEU A 21 -0.03 -15.47 -6.15
N THR A 22 0.89 -14.52 -6.01
CA THR A 22 2.25 -14.67 -6.52
C THR A 22 3.14 -15.22 -5.40
N MET A 23 3.84 -16.32 -5.66
CA MET A 23 4.79 -16.93 -4.74
C MET A 23 6.13 -17.08 -5.44
N GLY A 24 7.20 -16.68 -4.77
CA GLY A 24 8.55 -16.77 -5.33
C GLY A 24 9.37 -15.51 -5.08
N ASN A 25 10.60 -15.53 -5.57
CA ASN A 25 11.52 -14.38 -5.55
C ASN A 25 11.55 -13.70 -6.94
N SER A 26 12.42 -12.70 -7.10
CA SER A 26 12.61 -11.98 -8.36
C SER A 26 13.00 -12.88 -9.55
N GLU A 27 13.63 -14.03 -9.29
CA GLU A 27 14.12 -14.95 -10.33
C GLU A 27 13.14 -16.07 -10.69
N GLN A 28 12.35 -16.54 -9.73
CA GLN A 28 11.40 -17.64 -9.90
C GLN A 28 10.07 -17.26 -9.29
N MET A 29 9.12 -16.85 -10.14
CA MET A 29 7.75 -16.53 -9.75
C MET A 29 6.77 -17.60 -10.20
N LYS A 30 5.86 -17.98 -9.30
CA LYS A 30 4.73 -18.86 -9.58
C LYS A 30 3.43 -18.20 -9.17
N ILE A 31 2.43 -18.25 -10.04
CA ILE A 31 1.12 -17.66 -9.78
C ILE A 31 0.08 -18.76 -9.56
N PHE A 32 -0.69 -18.63 -8.48
CA PHE A 32 -1.83 -19.49 -8.17
C PHE A 32 -3.12 -18.67 -8.21
N ASN A 33 -4.09 -19.08 -9.02
CA ASN A 33 -5.37 -18.36 -9.20
C ASN A 33 -6.48 -18.84 -8.25
N SER A 34 -6.10 -19.22 -7.03
CA SER A 34 -6.99 -19.84 -6.04
C SER A 34 -6.93 -19.20 -4.65
N GLY A 35 -6.28 -18.04 -4.50
CA GLY A 35 -6.14 -17.40 -3.20
C GLY A 35 -7.44 -16.78 -2.69
N ASN A 36 -7.78 -17.05 -1.43
CA ASN A 36 -8.88 -16.38 -0.76
C ASN A 36 -8.37 -15.09 -0.13
N LYS A 37 -8.95 -13.96 -0.54
CA LYS A 37 -8.57 -12.63 -0.04
C LYS A 37 -9.67 -11.95 0.73
N ILE A 38 -10.93 -12.37 0.53
CA ILE A 38 -12.09 -11.86 1.22
C ILE A 38 -12.65 -12.97 2.11
N PHE A 39 -12.97 -12.59 3.35
CA PHE A 39 -13.54 -13.44 4.39
C PHE A 39 -14.77 -12.74 4.95
N SER A 40 -15.77 -13.53 5.35
CA SER A 40 -16.95 -13.04 6.06
C SER A 40 -16.89 -13.54 7.50
N LEU A 41 -17.27 -12.70 8.47
CA LEU A 41 -17.43 -13.11 9.87
C LEU A 41 -18.76 -13.84 10.12
N GLY A 42 -19.50 -14.22 9.08
CA GLY A 42 -20.74 -14.98 9.17
C GLY A 42 -21.98 -14.10 9.39
N PRO A 43 -23.18 -14.69 9.40
CA PRO A 43 -24.45 -13.95 9.36
C PRO A 43 -24.74 -13.15 10.65
N SER A 44 -24.12 -13.51 11.77
CA SER A 44 -24.23 -12.77 13.03
C SER A 44 -23.45 -11.45 13.02
N HIS A 45 -22.57 -11.26 12.03
CA HIS A 45 -21.71 -10.10 11.91
C HIS A 45 -21.81 -9.53 10.50
N SER A 46 -22.32 -8.30 10.38
CA SER A 46 -22.36 -7.57 9.11
C SER A 46 -20.97 -7.04 8.71
N ILE A 47 -19.94 -7.90 8.75
CA ILE A 47 -18.53 -7.57 8.60
C ILE A 47 -17.85 -8.51 7.59
N GLY A 48 -17.11 -7.91 6.66
CA GLY A 48 -16.14 -8.55 5.79
C GLY A 48 -14.71 -8.15 6.18
N ILE A 49 -13.80 -9.09 5.99
CA ILE A 49 -12.36 -8.87 6.14
C ILE A 49 -11.70 -9.15 4.80
N MET A 50 -10.85 -8.23 4.32
CA MET A 50 -10.08 -8.43 3.09
C MET A 50 -8.59 -8.24 3.32
N MET A 51 -7.77 -9.04 2.64
CA MET A 51 -6.31 -9.05 2.77
C MET A 51 -5.65 -8.83 1.41
N PHE A 52 -4.59 -8.03 1.39
CA PHE A 52 -3.71 -7.84 0.23
C PHE A 52 -2.25 -7.75 0.66
N GLY A 53 -1.32 -7.83 -0.30
CA GLY A 53 0.12 -7.89 -0.01
C GLY A 53 0.54 -9.28 0.46
N ASN A 54 1.31 -9.36 1.56
CA ASN A 54 1.82 -10.63 2.06
C ASN A 54 0.67 -11.53 2.58
N VAL A 55 0.66 -12.80 2.14
CA VAL A 55 -0.36 -13.81 2.49
C VAL A 55 -0.20 -14.39 3.89
N GLN A 56 0.94 -14.15 4.53
CA GLN A 56 1.25 -14.60 5.88
C GLN A 56 1.67 -13.44 6.77
N PHE A 57 1.35 -13.56 8.06
CA PHE A 57 1.82 -12.67 9.10
C PHE A 57 2.60 -13.46 10.13
N MET A 58 3.88 -13.12 10.30
CA MET A 58 4.81 -13.81 11.21
C MET A 58 4.78 -15.34 11.05
N GLY A 59 4.66 -15.82 9.81
CA GLY A 59 4.63 -17.25 9.47
C GLY A 59 3.26 -17.93 9.51
N ILE A 60 2.21 -17.20 9.87
CA ILE A 60 0.86 -17.73 9.98
C ILE A 60 0.03 -17.19 8.82
N PRO A 61 -0.64 -18.05 8.02
CA PRO A 61 -1.52 -17.57 6.96
C PRO A 61 -2.66 -16.71 7.51
N TRP A 62 -2.95 -15.60 6.84
CA TRP A 62 -4.04 -14.69 7.26
C TRP A 62 -5.40 -15.38 7.37
N GLU A 63 -5.67 -16.37 6.51
CA GLU A 63 -6.89 -17.17 6.60
C GLU A 63 -7.04 -17.88 7.96
N ILE A 64 -5.94 -18.36 8.54
CA ILE A 64 -5.95 -19.02 9.85
C ILE A 64 -6.22 -18.01 10.96
N ILE A 65 -5.57 -16.84 10.90
CA ILE A 65 -5.77 -15.73 11.85
C ILE A 65 -7.24 -15.28 11.83
N VAL A 66 -7.80 -15.03 10.65
CA VAL A 66 -9.19 -14.55 10.50
C VAL A 66 -10.19 -15.58 10.99
N LYS A 67 -9.97 -16.88 10.71
CA LYS A 67 -10.84 -17.95 11.24
C LYS A 67 -10.75 -18.08 12.76
N GLY A 68 -9.55 -17.95 13.34
CA GLY A 68 -9.36 -17.93 14.78
C GLY A 68 -10.05 -16.74 15.44
N PHE A 69 -9.97 -15.56 14.82
CA PHE A 69 -10.71 -14.37 15.27
C PHE A 69 -12.22 -14.59 15.25
N HIS A 70 -12.76 -15.14 14.16
CA HIS A 70 -14.18 -15.46 14.05
C HIS A 70 -14.66 -16.40 15.17
N GLN A 71 -13.86 -17.40 15.55
CA GLN A 71 -14.18 -18.27 16.69
C GLN A 71 -14.13 -17.51 18.02
N LYS A 72 -13.17 -16.59 18.18
CA LYS A 72 -12.97 -15.82 19.41
C LYS A 72 -14.10 -14.82 19.69
N ILE A 73 -14.56 -14.10 18.66
CA ILE A 73 -15.59 -13.07 18.79
C ILE A 73 -16.99 -13.67 19.04
N GLY A 74 -17.19 -14.94 18.68
CA GLY A 74 -18.43 -15.67 18.92
C GLY A 74 -19.56 -15.19 18.01
N ALA A 75 -20.79 -15.16 18.51
CA ALA A 75 -21.99 -14.79 17.73
C ALA A 75 -22.58 -13.43 18.11
N ARG A 76 -21.99 -12.73 19.10
CA ARG A 76 -22.51 -11.43 19.55
C ARG A 76 -21.93 -10.33 18.66
N PRO A 77 -22.76 -9.55 17.94
CA PRO A 77 -22.25 -8.43 17.16
C PRO A 77 -21.70 -7.34 18.08
N LEU A 78 -20.71 -6.59 17.58
CA LEU A 78 -20.18 -5.39 18.23
C LEU A 78 -20.87 -4.14 17.69
N ASP A 79 -20.81 -3.06 18.47
CA ASP A 79 -21.62 -1.87 18.29
C ASP A 79 -21.16 -1.04 17.08
N ALA A 80 -19.85 -0.91 16.87
CA ALA A 80 -19.23 -0.22 15.74
C ALA A 80 -18.21 -1.09 14.98
N VAL A 81 -17.98 -0.83 13.68
CA VAL A 81 -16.87 -1.45 12.92
C VAL A 81 -15.51 -1.19 13.58
N GLY A 82 -15.34 -0.02 14.22
CA GLY A 82 -14.13 0.30 14.99
C GLY A 82 -13.89 -0.65 16.18
N ASP A 83 -14.94 -1.21 16.77
CA ASP A 83 -14.82 -2.20 17.85
C ASP A 83 -14.30 -3.53 17.32
N TYR A 84 -14.73 -3.93 16.11
CA TYR A 84 -14.15 -5.10 15.43
C TYR A 84 -12.67 -4.91 15.14
N CYS A 85 -12.24 -3.71 14.76
CA CYS A 85 -10.83 -3.42 14.56
C CYS A 85 -10.04 -3.57 15.88
N THR A 86 -10.58 -3.02 16.96
CA THR A 86 -9.97 -3.09 18.29
C THR A 86 -9.86 -4.54 18.76
N GLU A 87 -10.97 -5.29 18.69
CA GLU A 87 -11.01 -6.70 19.10
C GLU A 87 -10.16 -7.60 18.20
N PHE A 88 -10.05 -7.31 16.90
CA PHE A 88 -9.15 -8.05 16.01
C PHE A 88 -7.70 -7.92 16.45
N PHE A 89 -7.24 -6.71 16.78
CA PHE A 89 -5.87 -6.52 17.24
C PHE A 89 -5.66 -7.03 18.67
N ASN A 90 -6.63 -6.90 19.57
CA ASN A 90 -6.58 -7.52 20.89
C ASN A 90 -6.43 -9.05 20.78
N TYR A 91 -7.20 -9.67 19.88
CA TYR A 91 -7.06 -11.08 19.56
C TYR A 91 -5.67 -11.39 19.00
N LEU A 92 -5.21 -10.64 17.99
CA LEU A 92 -3.92 -10.88 17.35
C LEU A 92 -2.77 -10.77 18.36
N GLU A 93 -2.82 -9.79 19.26
CA GLU A 93 -1.84 -9.64 20.35
C GLU A 93 -1.84 -10.82 21.34
N SER A 94 -2.95 -11.56 21.43
CA SER A 94 -3.06 -12.77 22.28
C SER A 94 -2.58 -14.06 21.61
N VAL A 95 -2.26 -14.05 20.31
CA VAL A 95 -1.79 -15.24 19.58
C VAL A 95 -0.30 -15.40 19.83
N ASP A 96 0.10 -16.31 20.72
CA ASP A 96 1.50 -16.48 21.10
C ASP A 96 2.42 -16.84 19.91
N GLU A 97 1.87 -17.56 18.92
CA GLU A 97 2.61 -18.03 17.75
C GLU A 97 3.11 -16.92 16.82
N ILE A 98 2.54 -15.69 16.88
CA ILE A 98 3.06 -14.56 16.09
C ILE A 98 4.40 -14.05 16.62
N TYR A 99 4.76 -14.35 17.87
CA TYR A 99 5.98 -13.88 18.55
C TYR A 99 7.16 -14.82 18.34
N SER A 100 7.30 -15.38 17.14
CA SER A 100 8.41 -16.26 16.77
C SER A 100 9.71 -15.49 16.57
N SER A 101 10.80 -15.94 17.22
CA SER A 101 12.13 -15.37 17.03
C SER A 101 12.62 -15.55 15.58
N ILE A 102 12.31 -16.70 14.97
CA ILE A 102 12.68 -17.01 13.58
C ILE A 102 12.03 -16.00 12.63
N TYR A 103 10.73 -15.76 12.76
CA TYR A 103 10.04 -14.79 11.90
C TYR A 103 10.41 -13.34 12.23
N THR A 104 10.83 -13.07 13.47
CA THR A 104 11.44 -11.77 13.81
C THR A 104 12.77 -11.61 13.06
N GLU A 105 13.63 -12.62 13.01
CA GLU A 105 14.87 -12.57 12.22
C GLU A 105 14.60 -12.37 10.72
N VAL A 106 13.63 -13.11 10.16
CA VAL A 106 13.18 -12.93 8.76
C VAL A 106 12.70 -11.51 8.52
N LEU A 107 11.95 -10.93 9.46
CA LEU A 107 11.53 -9.53 9.40
C LEU A 107 12.75 -8.60 9.35
N ILE A 108 13.72 -8.76 10.25
CA ILE A 108 14.93 -7.92 10.28
C ILE A 108 15.73 -8.03 8.97
N ILE A 109 15.87 -9.24 8.42
CA ILE A 109 16.50 -9.49 7.13
C ILE A 109 15.75 -8.73 6.02
N GLY A 110 14.42 -8.84 5.96
CA GLY A 110 13.62 -8.10 5.00
C GLY A 110 13.82 -6.58 5.08
N TYR A 111 13.96 -6.01 6.27
CA TYR A 111 14.31 -4.58 6.41
C TYR A 111 15.71 -4.27 5.87
N ALA A 112 16.68 -5.16 6.06
CA ALA A 112 18.03 -4.99 5.51
C ALA A 112 18.02 -5.08 3.97
N GLU A 113 17.30 -6.04 3.39
CA GLU A 113 17.10 -6.16 1.94
C GLU A 113 16.43 -4.90 1.36
N ASN A 114 15.45 -4.32 2.06
CA ASN A 114 14.85 -3.06 1.62
C ASN A 114 15.86 -1.90 1.65
N VAL A 115 16.73 -1.83 2.65
CA VAL A 115 17.85 -0.86 2.64
C VAL A 115 18.77 -1.13 1.45
N CYS A 116 19.07 -2.39 1.14
CA CYS A 116 19.86 -2.76 -0.03
C CYS A 116 19.21 -2.24 -1.31
N ASN A 117 17.91 -2.50 -1.52
CA ASN A 117 17.15 -2.03 -2.67
C ASN A 117 17.17 -0.50 -2.81
N ILE A 118 17.10 0.25 -1.70
CA ILE A 118 17.21 1.72 -1.72
C ILE A 118 18.60 2.15 -2.20
N LEU A 119 19.66 1.47 -1.75
CA LEU A 119 21.02 1.77 -2.16
C LEU A 119 21.26 1.38 -3.62
N GLU A 120 20.78 0.22 -4.07
CA GLU A 120 20.85 -0.24 -5.47
C GLU A 120 20.21 0.77 -6.42
N ASN A 121 19.02 1.26 -6.09
CA ASN A 121 18.26 2.21 -6.91
C ASN A 121 18.67 3.68 -6.70
N THR A 122 19.85 3.93 -6.12
CA THR A 122 20.36 5.30 -5.96
C THR A 122 20.62 5.92 -7.32
N THR A 123 19.89 6.99 -7.63
CA THR A 123 20.14 7.81 -8.82
C THR A 123 21.44 8.59 -8.65
N TYR A 124 22.25 8.65 -9.71
CA TYR A 124 23.49 9.41 -9.75
C TYR A 124 23.49 10.32 -10.99
N VAL A 125 24.19 11.45 -10.88
CA VAL A 125 24.43 12.33 -12.04
C VAL A 125 25.68 11.81 -12.76
N PRO A 126 25.58 11.28 -13.99
CA PRO A 126 26.76 10.84 -14.71
C PRO A 126 27.68 12.04 -15.01
N SER A 127 28.98 11.87 -14.79
CA SER A 127 29.99 12.76 -15.35
C SER A 127 29.82 12.85 -16.88
N PRO A 128 30.10 13.99 -17.54
CA PRO A 128 29.95 14.09 -19.00
C PRO A 128 30.84 13.05 -19.70
N GLY A 129 30.23 12.01 -20.27
CA GLY A 129 30.88 11.09 -21.21
C GLY A 129 30.79 9.58 -20.96
N ALA A 130 30.45 9.09 -19.76
CA ALA A 130 30.16 7.67 -19.50
C ALA A 130 29.71 7.42 -18.05
N PHE A 131 29.03 6.30 -17.80
CA PHE A 131 28.90 5.73 -16.46
C PHE A 131 30.28 5.38 -15.90
N THR A 132 30.58 5.80 -14.67
CA THR A 132 31.71 5.28 -13.92
C THR A 132 31.22 4.68 -12.59
N LEU A 133 31.73 3.50 -12.23
CA LEU A 133 31.43 2.84 -10.96
C LEU A 133 31.74 3.76 -9.76
N ALA A 134 32.76 4.60 -9.88
CA ALA A 134 33.17 5.55 -8.86
C ALA A 134 32.11 6.63 -8.59
N ASP A 135 31.42 7.12 -9.62
CA ASP A 135 30.35 8.11 -9.46
C ASP A 135 29.15 7.53 -8.70
N TYR A 136 28.81 6.27 -8.99
CA TYR A 136 27.75 5.54 -8.30
C TYR A 136 28.13 5.20 -6.86
N GLN A 137 29.35 4.69 -6.62
CA GLN A 137 29.86 4.45 -5.26
C GLN A 137 29.79 5.73 -4.42
N LYS A 138 30.23 6.86 -4.97
CA LYS A 138 30.16 8.16 -4.29
C LYS A 138 28.72 8.57 -3.95
N ALA A 139 27.78 8.39 -4.88
CA ALA A 139 26.37 8.68 -4.63
C ALA A 139 25.81 7.83 -3.47
N VAL A 140 26.18 6.54 -3.40
CA VAL A 140 25.80 5.65 -2.30
C VAL A 140 26.47 6.03 -0.98
N GLU A 141 27.75 6.41 -0.99
CA GLU A 141 28.45 6.92 0.18
C GLU A 141 27.79 8.18 0.77
N GLU A 142 27.24 9.05 -0.09
CA GLU A 142 26.50 10.25 0.33
C GLU A 142 25.07 9.91 0.78
N LYS A 143 24.46 8.88 0.20
CA LYS A 143 23.10 8.43 0.51
C LYS A 143 22.99 7.82 1.91
N ILE A 144 23.95 7.00 2.34
CA ILE A 144 23.90 6.29 3.64
C ILE A 144 23.76 7.27 4.82
N PRO A 145 24.60 8.32 4.97
CA PRO A 145 24.43 9.33 6.02
C PRO A 145 23.10 10.08 5.95
N ALA A 146 22.57 10.33 4.75
CA ALA A 146 21.27 10.95 4.58
C ALA A 146 20.13 10.06 5.09
N LEU A 147 20.14 8.77 4.75
CA LEU A 147 19.19 7.77 5.26
C LEU A 147 19.28 7.64 6.77
N LEU A 148 20.50 7.61 7.34
CA LEU A 148 20.68 7.58 8.79
C LEU A 148 20.03 8.79 9.46
N LYS A 149 20.33 10.00 8.99
CA LYS A 149 19.78 11.25 9.54
C LYS A 149 18.25 11.31 9.42
N GLU A 150 17.68 10.76 8.34
CA GLU A 150 16.23 10.65 8.19
C GLU A 150 15.65 9.65 9.20
N SER A 151 16.24 8.46 9.30
CA SER A 151 15.80 7.39 10.19
C SER A 151 15.84 7.77 11.67
N GLU A 152 16.77 8.66 12.07
CA GLU A 152 16.89 9.15 13.44
C GLU A 152 15.74 10.09 13.86
N LYS A 153 15.10 10.76 12.88
CA LYS A 153 13.95 11.64 13.13
C LYS A 153 12.63 10.90 13.26
N MET A 154 12.59 9.63 12.84
CA MET A 154 11.37 8.83 12.87
C MET A 154 10.96 8.51 14.31
N LYS A 155 9.66 8.69 14.58
CA LYS A 155 9.07 8.28 15.86
C LYS A 155 9.07 6.76 15.94
N SER A 156 9.12 6.24 17.16
CA SER A 156 9.19 4.80 17.40
C SER A 156 7.90 4.27 17.99
N ILE A 157 7.46 3.10 17.53
CA ILE A 157 6.28 2.42 18.05
C ILE A 157 6.50 1.87 19.46
N THR A 158 7.77 1.65 19.84
CA THR A 158 8.17 1.18 21.17
C THR A 158 9.60 1.62 21.48
N LYS A 159 10.08 1.37 22.71
CA LYS A 159 11.44 1.69 23.14
C LYS A 159 12.46 0.88 22.34
N LYS A 160 13.24 1.57 21.49
CA LYS A 160 14.29 0.92 20.69
C LYS A 160 15.29 0.16 21.58
N ALA A 161 15.55 -1.11 21.28
CA ALA A 161 16.64 -1.87 21.91
C ALA A 161 17.97 -1.12 21.79
N PRO A 162 18.88 -1.12 22.77
CA PRO A 162 20.22 -0.53 22.60
C PRO A 162 20.93 -1.10 21.35
N ILE A 163 21.66 -0.26 20.60
CA ILE A 163 22.31 -0.68 19.35
C ILE A 163 23.21 -1.89 19.55
N LYS A 164 23.92 -1.96 20.68
CA LYS A 164 24.76 -3.13 21.03
C LYS A 164 23.95 -4.42 21.09
N ILE A 165 22.81 -4.42 21.78
CA ILE A 165 21.93 -5.60 21.90
C ILE A 165 21.36 -6.00 20.54
N PHE A 166 20.99 -5.01 19.73
CA PHE A 166 20.50 -5.24 18.38
C PHE A 166 21.56 -5.89 17.49
N SER A 167 22.79 -5.35 17.51
CA SER A 167 23.94 -5.90 16.77
C SER A 167 24.33 -7.29 17.26
N ASP A 168 24.33 -7.53 18.57
CA ASP A 168 24.67 -8.84 19.14
C ASP A 168 23.67 -9.92 18.71
N ARG A 169 22.39 -9.54 18.49
CA ARG A 169 21.33 -10.48 18.10
C ARG A 169 21.23 -10.71 16.60
N TYR A 170 21.30 -9.65 15.79
CA TYR A 170 21.01 -9.73 14.35
C TYR A 170 22.24 -9.47 13.48
N GLY A 171 23.38 -9.13 14.07
CA GLY A 171 24.57 -8.67 13.36
C GLY A 171 25.08 -9.68 12.34
N GLU A 172 25.12 -10.97 12.65
CA GLU A 172 25.59 -11.99 11.69
C GLU A 172 24.69 -12.08 10.45
N LYS A 173 23.36 -11.97 10.62
CA LYS A 173 22.41 -11.97 9.50
C LYS A 173 22.44 -10.70 8.68
N LEU A 174 22.63 -9.55 9.33
CA LEU A 174 22.84 -8.29 8.63
C LEU A 174 24.17 -8.28 7.87
N ASP A 175 25.21 -8.90 8.42
CA ASP A 175 26.50 -9.10 7.75
C ASP A 175 26.32 -9.93 6.47
N GLU A 176 25.58 -11.04 6.51
CA GLU A 176 25.28 -11.87 5.34
C GLU A 176 24.64 -11.05 4.21
N VAL A 177 23.54 -10.34 4.51
CA VAL A 177 22.77 -9.55 3.52
C VAL A 177 23.60 -8.41 2.92
N PHE A 178 24.22 -7.59 3.77
CA PHE A 178 24.93 -6.41 3.27
C PHE A 178 26.25 -6.77 2.59
N LYS A 179 26.97 -7.82 3.03
CA LYS A 179 28.21 -8.20 2.32
C LYS A 179 27.92 -8.71 0.93
N GLU A 180 26.85 -9.48 0.74
CA GLU A 180 26.44 -9.94 -0.59
C GLU A 180 26.18 -8.76 -1.54
N LEU A 181 25.43 -7.76 -1.09
CA LEU A 181 25.20 -6.52 -1.84
C LEU A 181 26.51 -5.79 -2.16
N PHE A 182 27.36 -5.56 -1.15
CA PHE A 182 28.57 -4.77 -1.31
C PHE A 182 29.65 -5.47 -2.15
N ASP A 183 29.64 -6.80 -2.18
CA ASP A 183 30.51 -7.60 -3.04
C ASP A 183 29.98 -7.61 -4.48
N THR A 184 28.67 -7.81 -4.68
CA THR A 184 28.06 -7.98 -6.01
C THR A 184 27.85 -6.64 -6.74
N VAL A 185 27.30 -5.64 -6.05
CA VAL A 185 26.85 -4.37 -6.66
C VAL A 185 27.90 -3.28 -6.51
N PHE A 186 28.56 -3.21 -5.34
CA PHE A 186 29.48 -2.12 -5.03
C PHE A 186 30.97 -2.48 -5.16
N LEU A 187 31.31 -3.75 -5.42
CA LEU A 187 32.67 -4.28 -5.64
C LEU A 187 33.71 -3.73 -4.65
N GLY A 188 33.36 -3.66 -3.36
CA GLY A 188 34.25 -3.07 -2.36
C GLY A 188 33.82 -3.33 -0.90
N LEU A 189 34.29 -4.43 -0.32
CA LEU A 189 34.08 -4.75 1.11
C LEU A 189 34.60 -3.68 2.08
N ASN A 190 35.63 -2.91 1.68
CA ASN A 190 36.13 -1.78 2.46
C ASN A 190 35.04 -0.70 2.70
N LEU A 191 34.11 -0.55 1.76
CA LEU A 191 33.00 0.38 1.88
C LEU A 191 31.97 -0.12 2.91
N TYR A 192 31.71 -1.43 2.89
CA TYR A 192 30.82 -2.05 3.87
C TYR A 192 31.35 -1.86 5.30
N ASP A 193 32.62 -2.18 5.54
CA ASP A 193 33.22 -2.05 6.88
C ASP A 193 33.17 -0.61 7.41
N LYS A 194 33.31 0.38 6.51
CA LYS A 194 33.16 1.81 6.84
C LYS A 194 31.74 2.16 7.31
N PHE A 195 30.70 1.65 6.64
CA PHE A 195 29.31 2.03 6.89
C PHE A 195 28.50 1.05 7.73
N LYS A 196 29.05 -0.13 8.05
CA LYS A 196 28.40 -1.19 8.84
C LYS A 196 27.68 -0.66 10.09
N PRO A 197 28.28 0.18 10.96
CA PRO A 197 27.60 0.70 12.13
C PRO A 197 26.36 1.53 11.80
N ASP A 198 26.40 2.29 10.71
CA ASP A 198 25.31 3.17 10.30
C ASP A 198 24.19 2.39 9.61
N LEU A 199 24.53 1.38 8.79
CA LEU A 199 23.56 0.44 8.23
C LEU A 199 22.77 -0.28 9.34
N TYR A 200 23.42 -0.71 10.42
CA TYR A 200 22.74 -1.38 11.53
C TYR A 200 21.80 -0.42 12.26
N LYS A 201 22.21 0.84 12.45
CA LYS A 201 21.33 1.87 13.03
C LYS A 201 20.14 2.17 12.12
N ILE A 202 20.34 2.24 10.81
CA ILE A 202 19.27 2.49 9.82
C ILE A 202 18.23 1.37 9.91
N VAL A 203 18.65 0.10 9.79
CA VAL A 203 17.74 -1.06 9.88
C VAL A 203 16.99 -1.04 11.20
N ARG A 204 17.70 -0.87 12.32
CA ARG A 204 17.08 -0.75 13.64
C ARG A 204 16.08 0.41 13.70
N ASN A 205 16.40 1.57 13.18
CA ASN A 205 15.50 2.72 13.21
C ASN A 205 14.26 2.47 12.37
N TYR A 206 14.39 1.86 11.20
CA TYR A 206 13.27 1.51 10.33
C TYR A 206 12.36 0.45 10.92
N VAL A 207 12.91 -0.61 11.52
CA VAL A 207 12.13 -1.66 12.19
C VAL A 207 11.24 -1.06 13.28
N TYR A 208 11.78 -0.16 14.10
CA TYR A 208 11.06 0.48 15.20
C TYR A 208 10.21 1.69 14.77
N SER A 209 10.36 2.17 13.53
CA SER A 209 9.67 3.36 13.03
C SER A 209 8.15 3.17 13.00
N ASP A 210 7.40 4.23 13.28
CA ASP A 210 5.94 4.29 13.08
C ASP A 210 5.51 4.66 11.65
N SER A 211 6.45 5.11 10.83
CA SER A 211 6.17 5.68 9.50
C SER A 211 6.77 4.88 8.35
N TYR A 212 7.89 4.19 8.57
CA TYR A 212 8.57 3.42 7.53
C TYR A 212 7.99 2.00 7.45
N TYR A 213 7.40 1.65 6.30
CA TYR A 213 6.88 0.30 6.02
C TYR A 213 7.54 -0.19 4.73
N PRO A 214 8.27 -1.31 4.76
CA PRO A 214 8.83 -1.89 3.55
C PRO A 214 7.72 -2.46 2.65
N ASP A 215 8.02 -2.70 1.38
CA ASP A 215 7.06 -3.21 0.37
C ASP A 215 6.50 -4.61 0.69
N THR A 216 7.02 -5.27 1.73
CA THR A 216 6.62 -6.61 2.20
C THR A 216 5.48 -6.59 3.22
N TYR A 217 4.75 -5.48 3.37
CA TYR A 217 3.64 -5.36 4.32
C TYR A 217 2.41 -6.19 3.90
N SER A 218 1.53 -6.43 4.87
CA SER A 218 0.17 -6.94 4.63
C SER A 218 -0.82 -5.82 4.82
N GLY A 219 -1.76 -5.68 3.88
CA GLY A 219 -2.90 -4.81 4.02
C GLY A 219 -4.10 -5.58 4.58
N LEU A 220 -4.65 -5.13 5.69
CA LEU A 220 -5.87 -5.68 6.33
C LEU A 220 -7.00 -4.67 6.21
N VAL A 221 -8.12 -5.08 5.62
CA VAL A 221 -9.34 -4.30 5.51
C VAL A 221 -10.40 -4.93 6.40
N ILE A 222 -10.99 -4.16 7.31
CA ILE A 222 -12.17 -4.54 8.08
C ILE A 222 -13.29 -3.58 7.71
N ALA A 223 -14.40 -4.12 7.21
CA ALA A 223 -15.43 -3.31 6.60
C ALA A 223 -16.84 -3.89 6.80
N GLY A 224 -17.84 -3.02 6.89
CA GLY A 224 -19.24 -3.44 7.04
C GLY A 224 -20.02 -2.50 7.94
N PHE A 225 -20.91 -3.05 8.78
CA PHE A 225 -21.77 -2.32 9.70
C PHE A 225 -21.57 -2.81 11.14
N GLY A 226 -21.37 -1.88 12.08
CA GLY A 226 -21.63 -2.13 13.49
C GLY A 226 -23.13 -2.32 13.77
N PHE A 227 -23.46 -2.93 14.91
CA PHE A 227 -24.85 -3.16 15.31
C PHE A 227 -25.65 -1.85 15.40
N ASP A 228 -25.05 -0.83 16.01
CA ASP A 228 -25.68 0.47 16.23
C ASP A 228 -25.46 1.46 15.06
N GLU A 229 -24.54 1.15 14.14
CA GLU A 229 -24.22 2.02 13.01
C GLU A 229 -25.25 1.91 11.89
N LEU A 230 -25.82 3.04 11.45
CA LEU A 230 -26.76 3.08 10.32
C LEU A 230 -26.07 2.88 8.96
N PHE A 231 -24.82 3.30 8.85
CA PHE A 231 -24.08 3.38 7.60
C PHE A 231 -22.80 2.54 7.66
N PRO A 232 -22.31 2.06 6.50
CA PRO A 232 -21.12 1.23 6.49
C PRO A 232 -19.84 2.05 6.65
N SER A 233 -18.77 1.36 7.04
CA SER A 233 -17.42 1.91 7.06
C SER A 233 -16.36 0.91 6.61
N ILE A 234 -15.21 1.44 6.21
CA ILE A 234 -14.00 0.72 5.82
C ILE A 234 -12.84 1.24 6.66
N TYR A 235 -12.12 0.30 7.28
CA TYR A 235 -10.85 0.53 7.95
C TYR A 235 -9.77 -0.30 7.28
N GLN A 236 -8.72 0.35 6.75
CA GLN A 236 -7.57 -0.33 6.17
C GLN A 236 -6.30 -0.05 6.97
N TYR A 237 -5.65 -1.13 7.40
CA TYR A 237 -4.40 -1.11 8.12
C TYR A 237 -3.26 -1.68 7.27
N ASP A 238 -2.12 -1.02 7.28
CA ASP A 238 -0.85 -1.65 6.90
C ASP A 238 -0.26 -2.33 8.11
N ILE A 239 0.21 -3.57 7.95
CA ILE A 239 0.79 -4.37 9.02
C ILE A 239 2.12 -4.93 8.51
N SER A 240 3.23 -4.61 9.17
CA SER A 240 4.56 -5.02 8.69
C SER A 240 5.25 -6.09 9.53
N GLY A 241 4.81 -6.33 10.77
CA GLY A 241 5.42 -7.36 11.62
C GLY A 241 5.24 -7.06 13.11
N VAL A 242 6.02 -7.77 13.93
CA VAL A 242 6.02 -7.62 15.38
C VAL A 242 7.43 -7.37 15.89
N ILE A 243 7.59 -6.38 16.76
CA ILE A 243 8.86 -6.10 17.46
C ILE A 243 8.59 -5.82 18.93
N ASP A 244 9.34 -6.46 19.83
CA ASP A 244 9.17 -6.32 21.29
C ASP A 244 7.71 -6.47 21.75
N LYS A 245 7.00 -7.47 21.18
CA LYS A 245 5.57 -7.74 21.36
C LYS A 245 4.61 -6.62 20.93
N VAL A 246 5.08 -5.63 20.19
CA VAL A 246 4.25 -4.58 19.61
C VAL A 246 4.03 -4.90 18.14
N ILE A 247 2.77 -5.03 17.74
CA ILE A 247 2.38 -5.17 16.33
C ILE A 247 2.57 -3.82 15.66
N LYS A 248 3.43 -3.79 14.63
CA LYS A 248 3.64 -2.59 13.81
C LYS A 248 2.52 -2.47 12.79
N LYS A 249 1.57 -1.58 13.10
CA LYS A 249 0.38 -1.29 12.29
C LYS A 249 0.17 0.21 12.10
N ARG A 250 -0.38 0.60 10.96
CA ARG A 250 -0.80 1.98 10.66
C ARG A 250 -2.18 1.97 10.02
N LEU A 251 -3.09 2.80 10.52
CA LEU A 251 -4.37 3.06 9.85
C LEU A 251 -4.11 4.01 8.68
N ASN A 252 -4.37 3.53 7.47
CA ASN A 252 -4.15 4.27 6.23
C ASN A 252 -5.45 4.84 5.67
N VAL A 253 -6.51 4.03 5.65
CA VAL A 253 -7.82 4.44 5.17
C VAL A 253 -8.83 4.28 6.28
N ARG A 254 -9.62 5.34 6.49
CA ARG A 254 -10.83 5.32 7.29
C ARG A 254 -11.91 6.03 6.50
N GLN A 255 -12.79 5.26 5.88
CA GLN A 255 -13.92 5.77 5.12
C GLN A 255 -15.21 5.41 5.84
N ILE A 256 -16.02 6.41 6.15
CA ILE A 256 -17.30 6.25 6.84
C ILE A 256 -18.35 6.95 5.99
N VAL A 257 -19.39 6.21 5.62
CA VAL A 257 -20.56 6.81 4.98
C VAL A 257 -21.33 7.58 6.06
N MET A 258 -21.66 8.83 5.78
CA MET A 258 -22.35 9.71 6.71
C MET A 258 -23.54 10.38 6.02
N ASN A 259 -24.57 10.70 6.79
CA ASN A 259 -25.69 11.51 6.33
C ASN A 259 -25.35 13.01 6.43
N ASP A 260 -24.29 13.46 5.77
CA ASP A 260 -23.89 14.88 5.72
C ASP A 260 -24.07 15.40 4.28
N PHE A 261 -25.29 15.81 3.96
CA PHE A 261 -25.63 16.51 2.72
C PHE A 261 -25.22 17.98 2.81
N ALA A 262 -23.94 18.26 3.05
CA ALA A 262 -23.40 19.56 2.67
C ALA A 262 -23.27 19.62 1.15
N GLU A 263 -23.63 20.74 0.52
CA GLU A 263 -23.44 20.95 -0.92
C GLU A 263 -22.01 20.53 -1.31
N ASP A 264 -21.92 19.66 -2.31
CA ASP A 264 -20.68 19.08 -2.88
C ASP A 264 -19.94 17.98 -2.09
N ARG A 265 -20.53 17.38 -1.04
CA ARG A 265 -19.92 16.21 -0.37
C ARG A 265 -20.70 14.92 -0.64
N CYS A 266 -20.06 13.99 -1.37
CA CYS A 266 -20.54 12.61 -1.51
C CYS A 266 -20.12 11.80 -0.28
N SER A 267 -21.06 11.03 0.27
CA SER A 267 -20.78 10.09 1.37
C SER A 267 -20.20 8.77 0.86
N SER A 268 -20.45 8.47 -0.43
CA SER A 268 -19.94 7.32 -1.13
C SER A 268 -18.44 7.37 -1.38
N ALA A 269 -17.84 6.20 -1.60
CA ALA A 269 -16.45 6.12 -2.00
C ALA A 269 -16.15 4.85 -2.81
N ILE A 270 -15.12 4.95 -3.64
CA ILE A 270 -14.37 3.81 -4.17
C ILE A 270 -12.99 3.85 -3.51
N VAL A 271 -12.63 2.77 -2.84
CA VAL A 271 -11.39 2.61 -2.10
C VAL A 271 -10.56 1.51 -2.76
N PRO A 272 -9.62 1.85 -3.66
CA PRO A 272 -8.69 0.86 -4.20
C PRO A 272 -7.62 0.51 -3.16
N PHE A 273 -7.36 -0.79 -2.95
CA PHE A 273 -6.42 -1.26 -1.93
C PHE A 273 -5.08 -1.71 -2.50
N ALA A 274 -5.08 -2.39 -3.64
CA ALA A 274 -3.87 -2.74 -4.38
C ALA A 274 -4.03 -2.48 -5.88
N GLN A 275 -2.90 -2.27 -6.58
CA GLN A 275 -2.83 -1.77 -7.96
C GLN A 275 -3.87 -0.69 -8.27
N GLN A 276 -3.65 0.47 -7.68
CA GLN A 276 -4.63 1.54 -7.72
C GLN A 276 -4.68 2.25 -9.09
N ASP A 277 -3.66 2.13 -9.93
CA ASP A 277 -3.49 2.95 -11.14
C ASP A 277 -4.69 2.91 -12.08
N MET A 278 -5.22 1.71 -12.34
CA MET A 278 -6.33 1.55 -13.28
C MET A 278 -7.65 2.03 -12.67
N VAL A 279 -7.87 1.78 -11.37
CA VAL A 279 -9.03 2.31 -10.66
C VAL A 279 -8.97 3.85 -10.62
N HIS A 280 -7.81 4.43 -10.30
CA HIS A 280 -7.57 5.88 -10.36
C HIS A 280 -7.78 6.43 -11.77
N THR A 281 -7.36 5.72 -12.81
CA THR A 281 -7.57 6.14 -14.20
C THR A 281 -9.06 6.24 -14.53
N VAL A 282 -9.83 5.23 -14.16
CA VAL A 282 -11.28 5.21 -14.40
C VAL A 282 -11.99 6.32 -13.63
N ILE A 283 -11.58 6.57 -12.38
CA ILE A 283 -12.20 7.55 -11.50
C ILE A 283 -11.81 8.99 -11.88
N ASN A 284 -10.53 9.24 -12.12
CA ASN A 284 -9.98 10.59 -12.35
C ASN A 284 -9.98 10.99 -13.84
N GLY A 285 -10.19 10.04 -14.76
CA GLY A 285 -10.18 10.27 -16.20
C GLY A 285 -8.78 10.34 -16.84
N ILE A 286 -7.70 10.25 -16.06
CA ILE A 286 -6.31 10.26 -16.52
C ILE A 286 -5.48 9.24 -15.73
N ALA A 287 -4.54 8.59 -16.40
CA ALA A 287 -3.63 7.65 -15.76
C ALA A 287 -2.58 8.39 -14.91
N PRO A 288 -2.22 7.89 -13.71
CA PRO A 288 -1.30 8.62 -12.81
C PRO A 288 0.09 8.90 -13.40
N ASP A 289 0.60 8.00 -14.24
CA ASP A 289 1.87 8.16 -14.97
C ASP A 289 1.81 9.30 -15.98
N LEU A 290 0.74 9.36 -16.78
CA LEU A 290 0.50 10.46 -17.73
C LEU A 290 0.31 11.81 -17.01
N GLU A 291 -0.28 11.80 -15.82
CA GLU A 291 -0.41 12.99 -14.98
C GLU A 291 0.95 13.49 -14.48
N ALA A 292 1.83 12.58 -14.03
CA ALA A 292 3.20 12.93 -13.66
C ALA A 292 3.98 13.49 -14.86
N ASP A 293 3.86 12.84 -16.03
CA ASP A 293 4.49 13.29 -17.28
C ASP A 293 4.01 14.69 -17.71
N LEU A 294 2.72 15.01 -17.50
CA LEU A 294 2.18 16.34 -17.75
C LEU A 294 2.85 17.39 -16.84
N GLY A 295 3.06 17.07 -15.57
CA GLY A 295 3.77 17.93 -14.62
C GLY A 295 5.21 18.21 -15.06
N GLU A 296 5.94 17.18 -15.48
CA GLU A 296 7.30 17.31 -15.99
C GLU A 296 7.36 18.09 -17.32
N LEU A 297 6.40 17.87 -18.23
CA LEU A 297 6.29 18.62 -19.47
C LEU A 297 6.07 20.12 -19.20
N LEU A 298 5.21 20.47 -18.24
CA LEU A 298 4.98 21.86 -17.83
C LEU A 298 6.26 22.48 -17.26
N ARG A 299 6.98 21.75 -16.39
CA ARG A 299 8.28 22.18 -15.84
C ARG A 299 9.29 22.48 -16.94
N ALA A 300 9.47 21.53 -17.86
CA ALA A 300 10.42 21.63 -18.96
C ALA A 300 10.08 22.78 -19.93
N THR A 301 8.79 22.97 -20.22
CA THR A 301 8.32 24.06 -21.10
C THR A 301 8.62 25.43 -20.49
N LEU A 302 8.37 25.61 -19.19
CA LEU A 302 8.68 26.86 -18.50
C LEU A 302 10.19 27.10 -18.37
N GLU A 303 10.99 26.05 -18.14
CA GLU A 303 12.45 26.14 -18.16
C GLU A 303 12.95 26.70 -19.50
N LYS A 304 12.48 26.10 -20.60
CA LYS A 304 12.85 26.52 -21.95
C LYS A 304 12.44 27.96 -22.23
N LEU A 305 11.25 28.37 -21.81
CA LEU A 305 10.80 29.76 -21.94
C LEU A 305 11.74 30.73 -21.22
N ILE A 306 12.13 30.42 -19.97
CA ILE A 306 13.04 31.26 -19.19
C ILE A 306 14.42 31.33 -19.85
N SER A 307 14.95 30.21 -20.33
CA SER A 307 16.21 30.18 -21.08
C SER A 307 16.15 31.07 -22.33
N GLU A 308 15.10 30.95 -23.15
CA GLU A 308 14.92 31.77 -24.35
C GLU A 308 14.80 33.28 -24.04
N LEU A 309 14.10 33.65 -22.96
CA LEU A 309 13.98 35.04 -22.52
C LEU A 309 15.31 35.61 -22.02
N THR A 310 16.13 34.78 -21.38
CA THR A 310 17.47 35.14 -20.89
C THR A 310 18.43 35.33 -22.06
N GLU A 311 18.44 34.41 -23.03
CA GLU A 311 19.23 34.51 -24.26
C GLU A 311 18.89 35.77 -25.07
N LYS A 312 17.59 36.12 -25.15
CA LYS A 312 17.11 37.34 -25.80
C LYS A 312 17.36 38.62 -24.98
N LYS A 313 18.01 38.52 -23.81
CA LYS A 313 18.29 39.63 -22.87
C LYS A 313 17.04 40.38 -22.42
N LEU A 314 15.90 39.69 -22.40
CA LEU A 314 14.63 40.23 -21.87
C LEU A 314 14.55 40.06 -20.35
N LEU A 315 15.37 39.18 -19.77
CA LEU A 315 15.55 38.97 -18.34
C LEU A 315 17.03 39.17 -17.97
N LYS A 316 17.30 39.67 -16.76
CA LYS A 316 18.66 39.79 -16.22
C LYS A 316 18.96 38.60 -15.32
N GLU A 317 20.22 38.17 -15.26
CA GLU A 317 20.66 37.10 -14.35
C GLU A 317 20.39 37.42 -12.86
N SER A 318 20.34 38.71 -12.50
CA SER A 318 19.97 39.18 -11.15
C SER A 318 18.56 38.77 -10.72
N ASP A 319 17.67 38.50 -11.67
CA ASP A 319 16.24 38.25 -11.42
C ASP A 319 15.96 36.76 -11.18
N ALA A 320 16.98 35.89 -11.27
CA ALA A 320 16.85 34.44 -11.18
C ALA A 320 16.10 33.95 -9.92
N PRO A 321 16.29 34.50 -8.71
CA PRO A 321 15.53 34.07 -7.52
C PRO A 321 14.03 34.35 -7.64
N GLU A 322 13.65 35.52 -8.18
CA GLU A 322 12.26 35.92 -8.33
C GLU A 322 11.57 35.13 -9.45
N ILE A 323 12.29 34.90 -10.55
CA ILE A 323 11.83 34.06 -11.67
C ILE A 323 11.58 32.63 -11.20
N ASN A 324 12.51 32.03 -10.44
CA ASN A 324 12.36 30.67 -9.90
C ASN A 324 11.14 30.56 -8.97
N LYS A 325 10.90 31.59 -8.15
CA LYS A 325 9.71 31.66 -7.30
C LYS A 325 8.43 31.73 -8.13
N LEU A 326 8.38 32.62 -9.12
CA LEU A 326 7.23 32.77 -10.01
C LEU A 326 6.94 31.48 -10.79
N LYS A 327 7.99 30.83 -11.30
CA LYS A 327 7.90 29.53 -12.00
C LYS A 327 7.25 28.48 -11.11
N ALA A 328 7.72 28.32 -9.87
CA ALA A 328 7.13 27.37 -8.93
C ALA A 328 5.64 27.65 -8.69
N THR A 329 5.28 28.91 -8.48
CA THR A 329 3.87 29.34 -8.31
C THR A 329 3.02 29.08 -9.55
N LEU A 330 3.53 29.30 -10.75
CA LEU A 330 2.80 29.04 -12.00
C LEU A 330 2.56 27.56 -12.23
N ILE A 331 3.56 26.72 -11.95
CA ILE A 331 3.42 25.25 -12.03
C ILE A 331 2.34 24.79 -11.03
N GLU A 332 2.46 25.21 -9.78
CA GLU A 332 1.49 24.87 -8.73
C GLU A 332 0.08 25.34 -9.11
N SER A 333 -0.07 26.58 -9.57
CA SER A 333 -1.36 27.10 -10.01
C SER A 333 -1.95 26.34 -11.21
N GLY A 334 -1.11 25.96 -12.17
CA GLY A 334 -1.55 25.20 -13.36
C GLY A 334 -2.01 23.79 -13.00
N LEU A 335 -1.24 23.09 -12.16
CA LEU A 335 -1.58 21.76 -11.66
C LEU A 335 -2.86 21.80 -10.81
N ASN A 336 -3.00 22.76 -9.90
CA ASN A 336 -4.21 22.93 -9.09
C ASN A 336 -5.45 23.22 -9.97
N ALA A 337 -5.31 24.02 -11.03
CA ALA A 337 -6.42 24.27 -11.96
C ALA A 337 -6.83 23.00 -12.71
N PHE A 338 -5.85 22.19 -13.14
CA PHE A 338 -6.11 20.90 -13.78
C PHE A 338 -6.77 19.91 -12.81
N ASP A 339 -6.32 19.86 -11.55
CA ASP A 339 -6.95 19.05 -10.50
C ASP A 339 -8.40 19.43 -10.28
N ASN A 340 -8.71 20.72 -10.17
CA ASN A 340 -10.09 21.20 -10.04
C ASN A 340 -10.95 20.77 -11.25
N MET A 341 -10.41 20.81 -12.47
CA MET A 341 -11.12 20.33 -13.65
C MET A 341 -11.40 18.82 -13.60
N LYS A 342 -10.44 18.01 -13.15
CA LYS A 342 -10.66 16.55 -12.97
C LYS A 342 -11.74 16.27 -11.92
N GLN A 343 -11.69 17.00 -10.80
CA GLN A 343 -12.66 16.89 -9.72
C GLN A 343 -14.08 17.17 -10.23
N GLU A 344 -14.28 18.31 -10.89
CA GLU A 344 -15.58 18.75 -11.40
C GLU A 344 -16.11 17.85 -12.53
N ARG A 345 -15.25 17.44 -13.47
CA ARG A 345 -15.69 16.76 -14.69
C ARG A 345 -15.72 15.25 -14.61
N HIS A 346 -14.96 14.65 -13.69
CA HIS A 346 -14.82 13.20 -13.58
C HIS A 346 -15.14 12.69 -12.17
N LEU A 347 -14.37 13.08 -11.15
CA LEU A 347 -14.49 12.46 -9.81
C LEU A 347 -15.89 12.69 -9.21
N THR A 348 -16.34 13.94 -9.13
CA THR A 348 -17.61 14.29 -8.50
C THR A 348 -18.80 13.61 -9.19
N PRO A 349 -18.95 13.64 -10.53
CA PRO A 349 -20.00 12.90 -11.22
C PRO A 349 -19.99 11.39 -10.95
N VAL A 350 -18.80 10.77 -10.91
CA VAL A 350 -18.65 9.34 -10.61
C VAL A 350 -19.15 9.05 -9.18
N LEU A 351 -18.69 9.81 -8.18
CA LEU A 351 -19.09 9.61 -6.79
C LEU A 351 -20.59 9.88 -6.57
N MET A 352 -21.16 10.91 -7.20
CA MET A 352 -22.61 11.20 -7.16
C MET A 352 -23.43 10.05 -7.72
N THR A 353 -22.96 9.44 -8.82
CA THR A 353 -23.62 8.27 -9.39
C THR A 353 -23.61 7.12 -8.37
N ILE A 354 -22.45 6.84 -7.77
CA ILE A 354 -22.29 5.75 -6.77
C ILE A 354 -23.12 6.01 -5.52
N ASP A 355 -23.26 7.25 -5.08
CA ASP A 355 -24.03 7.62 -3.89
C ASP A 355 -25.50 7.17 -3.99
N SER A 356 -26.07 7.26 -5.20
CA SER A 356 -27.46 6.87 -5.49
C SER A 356 -27.64 5.43 -5.97
N MET A 357 -26.56 4.65 -6.15
CA MET A 357 -26.66 3.32 -6.73
C MET A 357 -27.34 2.29 -5.81
N PRO A 358 -28.20 1.42 -6.38
CA PRO A 358 -28.67 0.22 -5.70
C PRO A 358 -27.52 -0.75 -5.37
N LYS A 359 -27.74 -1.61 -4.37
CA LYS A 359 -26.73 -2.55 -3.87
C LYS A 359 -26.24 -3.55 -4.93
N GLU A 360 -27.09 -3.90 -5.89
CA GLU A 360 -26.75 -4.79 -7.00
C GLU A 360 -25.78 -4.14 -7.99
N GLU A 361 -25.97 -2.84 -8.28
CA GLU A 361 -25.09 -2.08 -9.17
C GLU A 361 -23.72 -1.80 -8.53
N LEU A 362 -23.67 -1.59 -7.21
CA LEU A 362 -22.41 -1.50 -6.48
C LEU A 362 -21.56 -2.76 -6.66
N ALA A 363 -22.20 -3.94 -6.65
CA ALA A 363 -21.51 -5.20 -6.81
C ALA A 363 -20.93 -5.35 -8.22
N LEU A 364 -21.71 -4.95 -9.23
CA LEU A 364 -21.27 -4.94 -10.63
C LEU A 364 -20.10 -4.00 -10.86
N ILE A 365 -20.11 -2.79 -10.28
CA ILE A 365 -19.01 -1.83 -10.42
C ILE A 365 -17.74 -2.35 -9.75
N ALA A 366 -17.84 -2.85 -8.52
CA ALA A 366 -16.69 -3.41 -7.82
C ALA A 366 -16.04 -4.56 -8.62
N GLU A 367 -16.85 -5.47 -9.16
CA GLU A 367 -16.36 -6.54 -10.05
C GLU A 367 -15.69 -5.98 -11.31
N THR A 368 -16.34 -5.00 -11.94
CA THR A 368 -15.86 -4.38 -13.18
C THR A 368 -14.50 -3.71 -12.97
N LEU A 369 -14.32 -2.97 -11.88
CA LEU A 369 -13.05 -2.31 -11.56
C LEU A 369 -11.89 -3.31 -11.40
N VAL A 370 -12.11 -4.42 -10.69
CA VAL A 370 -11.11 -5.50 -10.56
C VAL A 370 -10.83 -6.13 -11.93
N ASN A 371 -11.87 -6.36 -12.74
CA ASN A 371 -11.73 -6.96 -14.06
C ASN A 371 -10.96 -6.07 -15.04
N ILE A 372 -11.17 -4.74 -15.03
CA ILE A 372 -10.43 -3.80 -15.87
C ILE A 372 -8.94 -3.82 -15.52
N THR A 373 -8.58 -3.92 -14.24
CA THR A 373 -7.17 -4.08 -13.82
C THR A 373 -6.57 -5.36 -14.38
N SER A 374 -7.29 -6.49 -14.32
CA SER A 374 -6.83 -7.73 -14.95
C SER A 374 -6.72 -7.62 -16.47
N PHE A 375 -7.67 -6.92 -17.12
CA PHE A 375 -7.66 -6.70 -18.55
C PHE A 375 -6.44 -5.85 -18.99
N LYS A 376 -6.11 -4.79 -18.24
CA LYS A 376 -4.91 -3.97 -18.48
C LYS A 376 -3.68 -4.88 -18.58
N GLY A 377 -3.49 -5.75 -17.59
CA GLY A 377 -2.37 -6.69 -17.53
C GLY A 377 -2.23 -7.58 -18.77
N LYS A 378 -3.34 -7.94 -19.43
CA LYS A 378 -3.34 -8.78 -20.65
C LYS A 378 -2.95 -8.02 -21.92
N ILE A 379 -3.18 -6.70 -21.96
CA ILE A 379 -2.94 -5.88 -23.14
C ILE A 379 -1.65 -5.04 -23.05
N SER A 380 -1.02 -4.98 -21.89
CA SER A 380 0.27 -4.33 -21.67
C SER A 380 1.43 -5.33 -21.53
N PHE A 381 2.65 -4.88 -21.76
CA PHE A 381 3.88 -5.68 -21.57
C PHE A 381 4.21 -5.98 -20.09
N SER A 382 3.35 -5.56 -19.15
CA SER A 382 3.47 -5.85 -17.72
C SER A 382 3.20 -7.32 -17.43
N MET A 383 3.91 -7.91 -16.46
CA MET A 383 3.60 -9.27 -16.00
C MET A 383 2.14 -9.39 -15.53
N GLU A 384 1.43 -10.39 -16.06
CA GLU A 384 0.09 -10.81 -15.62
C GLU A 384 0.15 -11.31 -14.17
N THR A 385 0.05 -10.39 -13.22
CA THR A 385 0.08 -10.71 -11.78
C THR A 385 -1.29 -10.64 -11.12
N VAL A 386 -2.27 -10.04 -11.80
CA VAL A 386 -3.68 -9.95 -11.40
C VAL A 386 -4.53 -10.84 -12.29
N GLY A 387 -5.31 -11.73 -11.70
CA GLY A 387 -6.13 -12.64 -12.47
C GLY A 387 -6.90 -13.69 -11.67
N GLY A 388 -7.42 -14.67 -12.41
CA GLY A 388 -8.32 -15.69 -11.89
C GLY A 388 -9.75 -15.19 -11.68
N PRO A 389 -10.60 -16.01 -11.03
CA PRO A 389 -11.96 -15.61 -10.68
C PRO A 389 -11.96 -14.40 -9.74
N ILE A 390 -12.99 -13.55 -9.84
CA ILE A 390 -13.19 -12.42 -8.94
C ILE A 390 -14.21 -12.86 -7.88
N ASP A 391 -13.85 -12.65 -6.62
CA ASP A 391 -14.77 -12.79 -5.49
C ASP A 391 -15.41 -11.42 -5.20
N VAL A 392 -16.72 -11.42 -4.96
CA VAL A 392 -17.52 -10.21 -4.71
C VAL A 392 -18.43 -10.48 -3.51
N LEU A 393 -18.16 -9.78 -2.42
CA LEU A 393 -18.92 -9.84 -1.18
C LEU A 393 -19.71 -8.54 -1.01
N LEU A 394 -21.03 -8.62 -1.09
CA LEU A 394 -21.95 -7.53 -0.76
C LEU A 394 -22.33 -7.61 0.71
N ILE A 395 -22.29 -6.49 1.41
CA ILE A 395 -22.64 -6.36 2.81
C ILE A 395 -23.69 -5.26 2.94
N THR A 396 -24.83 -5.61 3.54
CA THR A 396 -25.87 -4.64 3.87
C THR A 396 -26.24 -4.75 5.35
N LYS A 397 -26.85 -3.70 5.90
CA LYS A 397 -27.30 -3.70 7.29
C LYS A 397 -28.35 -4.80 7.57
N GLY A 398 -29.26 -5.04 6.62
CA GLY A 398 -30.37 -5.99 6.78
C GLY A 398 -29.99 -7.44 6.50
N ASP A 399 -29.25 -7.68 5.40
CA ASP A 399 -28.96 -9.05 4.93
C ASP A 399 -27.61 -9.56 5.46
N GLY A 400 -26.79 -8.69 6.05
CA GLY A 400 -25.41 -9.02 6.42
C GLY A 400 -24.54 -9.30 5.18
N PRO A 401 -23.48 -10.13 5.32
CA PRO A 401 -22.58 -10.48 4.23
C PRO A 401 -23.18 -11.54 3.29
N VAL A 402 -23.33 -11.20 2.01
CA VAL A 402 -23.86 -12.03 0.93
C VAL A 402 -22.86 -12.11 -0.21
N TRP A 403 -22.50 -13.32 -0.61
CA TRP A 403 -21.63 -13.55 -1.77
C TRP A 403 -22.41 -13.38 -3.06
N VAL A 404 -22.16 -12.30 -3.81
CA VAL A 404 -22.72 -12.08 -5.16
C VAL A 404 -22.00 -12.98 -6.16
N LYS A 405 -20.69 -13.09 -6.00
CA LYS A 405 -19.84 -13.99 -6.77
C LYS A 405 -18.78 -14.57 -5.86
N ARG A 406 -18.61 -15.88 -5.89
CA ARG A 406 -17.58 -16.56 -5.11
C ARG A 406 -17.00 -17.71 -5.93
N LYS A 407 -15.68 -17.80 -5.98
CA LYS A 407 -15.03 -18.99 -6.49
C LYS A 407 -15.36 -20.17 -5.59
N ASN A 408 -15.83 -21.25 -6.21
CA ASN A 408 -16.10 -22.48 -5.50
C ASN A 408 -14.88 -23.40 -5.65
N SER A 409 -14.20 -23.68 -4.54
CA SER A 409 -13.12 -24.66 -4.48
C SER A 409 -13.62 -26.10 -4.61
N PHE A 410 -14.93 -26.32 -4.46
CA PHE A 410 -15.58 -27.61 -4.55
C PHE A 410 -16.88 -27.50 -5.33
N ASN A 411 -17.30 -28.58 -6.00
CA ASN A 411 -18.56 -28.59 -6.72
C ASN A 411 -19.73 -28.36 -5.73
N PRO A 412 -20.48 -27.25 -5.87
CA PRO A 412 -21.57 -26.93 -4.95
C PRO A 412 -22.66 -28.00 -4.99
N ASP A 413 -22.93 -28.64 -6.12
CA ASP A 413 -23.99 -29.66 -6.23
C ASP A 413 -23.71 -30.94 -5.43
N ILE A 414 -22.43 -31.22 -5.16
CA ILE A 414 -22.00 -32.39 -4.36
C ILE A 414 -21.91 -32.03 -2.87
N ASN A 415 -21.75 -30.75 -2.53
CA ASN A 415 -21.45 -30.28 -1.18
C ASN A 415 -22.49 -29.29 -0.63
N ARG A 416 -23.74 -29.32 -1.12
CA ARG A 416 -24.83 -28.54 -0.50
C ARG A 416 -25.04 -29.05 0.92
N LEU A 417 -24.69 -28.22 1.91
CA LEU A 417 -25.18 -28.39 3.27
C LEU A 417 -26.71 -28.31 3.19
N ARG A 418 -27.38 -29.40 3.58
CA ARG A 418 -28.84 -29.46 3.70
C ARG A 418 -29.35 -28.61 4.83
#